data_AF-A0A4D4LJZ5-F1
#
_entry.id   AF-A0A4D4LJZ5-F1
#
_cell.length_a   1.000
_cell.length_b   1.000
_cell.length_c   1.000
_cell.angle_alpha   90.00
_cell.angle_beta   90.00
_cell.angle_gamma   90.00
#
_symmetry.space_group_name_H-M   'P 1'
#
loop_
_entity.id
_entity.type
_entity.pdbx_description
1 polymer ?
#
loop_
_entity_poly.entity_id
_entity_poly.type
_entity_poly.pdbx_seq_one_letter_code
_entity_poly.pdbx_strand_id
1 'polypeptide(L)'
;MEEASGVEVVASAGGGVTPWVVSGRSAGALAAQAGRLLEYVRSAQADGGGVDAVGVGRALVGSRAVFEHRAVVLGSDVEELEAGLKGLTEGDTTSSVIAGRARSGGRVAVLFSGQGSQRAGMGRELYDAFPAFASAFDEVCARFDVLLERPLREVVFADAVSGEGGGCWIGRCLRRRGCLRWRWRCFG
;
A
#
# COMPACT_ATOMS: atom_id res chain seq x y z
N MET A 1 27.76 -10.29 15.46
CA MET A 1 27.24 -11.16 14.40
C MET A 1 25.76 -11.30 14.69
N GLU A 2 24.98 -10.32 14.23
CA GLU A 2 23.55 -10.25 14.50
C GLU A 2 22.84 -10.70 13.22
N GLU A 3 22.20 -11.87 13.32
CA GLU A 3 21.42 -12.50 12.27
C GLU A 3 20.24 -11.59 11.88
N ALA A 4 20.24 -11.11 10.64
CA ALA A 4 19.08 -10.50 10.04
C ALA A 4 18.08 -11.61 9.70
N SER A 5 17.02 -11.77 10.49
CA SER A 5 15.91 -12.65 10.12
C SER A 5 15.28 -12.12 8.84
N GLY A 6 15.43 -12.86 7.76
CA GLY A 6 14.85 -12.53 6.47
C GLY A 6 13.34 -12.42 6.59
N VAL A 7 12.80 -11.27 6.21
CA VAL A 7 11.37 -11.18 5.91
C VAL A 7 11.15 -12.01 4.65
N GLU A 8 10.46 -13.14 4.80
CA GLU A 8 10.04 -13.95 3.66
C GLU A 8 9.04 -13.12 2.84
N VAL A 9 9.46 -12.71 1.65
CA VAL A 9 8.60 -12.00 0.72
C VAL A 9 7.65 -13.01 0.11
N VAL A 10 6.46 -13.12 0.71
CA VAL A 10 5.34 -13.83 0.11
C VAL A 10 4.90 -13.10 -1.15
N ALA A 11 5.01 -13.77 -2.29
CA ALA A 11 4.52 -13.25 -3.56
C ALA A 11 3.00 -13.07 -3.47
N SER A 12 2.53 -11.85 -3.70
CA SER A 12 1.10 -11.59 -3.86
C SER A 12 0.62 -12.31 -5.12
N ALA A 13 -0.25 -13.31 -4.94
CA ALA A 13 -0.92 -14.00 -6.04
C ALA A 13 -2.07 -13.10 -6.54
N GLY A 14 -1.74 -12.15 -7.42
CA GLY A 14 -2.73 -11.35 -8.12
C GLY A 14 -2.05 -10.46 -9.16
N GLY A 15 -2.58 -10.42 -10.38
CA GLY A 15 -2.19 -9.46 -11.41
C GLY A 15 -2.47 -8.04 -10.91
N GLY A 16 -1.48 -7.47 -10.23
CA GLY A 16 -1.59 -6.23 -9.47
C GLY A 16 -0.60 -5.19 -9.96
N VAL A 17 -0.86 -3.95 -9.57
CA VAL A 17 -0.02 -2.79 -9.85
C VAL A 17 1.41 -3.06 -9.37
N THR A 18 2.36 -3.01 -10.30
CA THR A 18 3.79 -3.16 -10.05
C THR A 18 4.45 -1.78 -9.94
N PRO A 19 5.18 -1.50 -8.84
CA PRO A 19 5.89 -0.24 -8.68
C PRO A 19 7.32 -0.31 -9.25
N TRP A 20 7.67 0.64 -10.12
CA TRP A 20 9.05 0.89 -10.54
C TRP A 20 9.59 2.15 -9.89
N VAL A 21 10.62 1.99 -9.06
CA VAL A 21 11.24 3.09 -8.32
C VAL A 21 12.44 3.64 -9.10
N VAL A 22 12.42 4.93 -9.38
CA VAL A 22 13.51 5.66 -10.04
C VAL A 22 14.04 6.72 -9.07
N SER A 23 15.36 6.90 -8.99
CA SER A 23 15.95 7.97 -8.19
C SER A 23 17.15 8.64 -8.84
N GLY A 24 17.41 9.88 -8.45
CA GLY A 24 18.53 10.70 -8.93
C GLY A 24 18.98 11.74 -7.91
N ARG A 25 20.20 12.27 -8.09
CA ARG A 25 20.74 13.36 -7.25
C ARG A 25 20.18 14.74 -7.60
N SER A 26 19.45 14.84 -8.71
CA SER A 26 18.77 16.03 -9.18
C SER A 26 17.53 15.62 -9.98
N ALA A 27 16.63 16.56 -10.27
CA ALA A 27 15.49 16.31 -11.15
C ALA A 27 15.93 15.85 -12.56
N GLY A 28 16.98 16.47 -13.12
CA GLY A 28 17.55 16.06 -14.41
C GLY A 28 18.18 14.65 -14.36
N ALA A 29 18.85 14.30 -13.26
CA ALA A 29 19.41 12.95 -13.10
C ALA A 29 18.31 11.88 -12.95
N LEU A 30 17.19 12.22 -12.32
CA LEU A 30 16.01 11.37 -12.23
C LEU A 30 15.41 11.14 -13.63
N ALA A 31 15.17 12.20 -14.40
CA ALA A 31 14.66 12.11 -15.77
C ALA A 31 15.60 11.30 -16.68
N ALA A 32 16.90 11.53 -16.61
CA ALA A 32 17.89 10.76 -17.37
C ALA A 32 17.90 9.26 -16.97
N GLN A 33 17.65 8.95 -15.70
CA GLN A 33 17.53 7.58 -15.23
C GLN A 33 16.25 6.91 -15.74
N ALA A 34 15.13 7.64 -15.77
CA ALA A 34 13.88 7.16 -16.36
C ALA A 34 14.06 6.86 -17.86
N GLY A 35 14.73 7.74 -18.60
CA GLY A 35 15.04 7.55 -20.02
C GLY A 35 15.87 6.29 -20.29
N ARG A 36 16.94 6.05 -19.51
CA ARG A 36 17.73 4.81 -19.62
C ARG A 36 16.93 3.55 -19.34
N LEU A 37 16.01 3.60 -18.36
CA LEU A 37 15.15 2.47 -18.06
C LEU A 37 14.16 2.22 -19.20
N LEU A 38 13.59 3.28 -19.77
CA LEU A 38 12.69 3.19 -20.92
C LEU A 38 13.39 2.58 -22.15
N GLU A 39 14.61 3.02 -22.45
CA GLU A 39 15.43 2.44 -23.54
C GLU A 39 15.70 0.95 -23.32
N TYR A 40 16.04 0.55 -22.09
CA TYR A 40 16.26 -0.85 -21.74
C TYR A 40 15.01 -1.71 -21.98
N VAL A 41 13.84 -1.26 -21.52
CA VAL A 41 12.58 -1.99 -21.67
C VAL A 41 12.23 -2.17 -23.15
N ARG A 42 12.33 -1.09 -23.93
CA ARG A 42 12.05 -1.12 -25.37
C ARG A 42 13.02 -2.02 -26.14
N SER A 43 14.30 -1.99 -25.79
CA SER A 43 15.30 -2.89 -26.39
C SER A 43 14.96 -4.35 -26.09
N ALA A 44 14.63 -4.67 -24.84
CA ALA A 44 14.28 -6.03 -24.43
C ALA A 44 13.05 -6.57 -25.17
N GLN A 45 12.03 -5.72 -25.40
CA GLN A 45 10.86 -6.06 -26.21
C GLN A 45 11.19 -6.23 -27.70
N ALA A 46 12.02 -5.36 -28.26
CA ALA A 46 12.42 -5.42 -29.67
C ALA A 46 13.22 -6.69 -30.00
N ASP A 47 14.01 -7.19 -29.05
CA ASP A 47 14.75 -8.45 -29.16
C ASP A 47 13.84 -9.70 -29.07
N GLY A 48 12.51 -9.52 -29.01
CA GLY A 48 11.53 -10.59 -28.90
C GLY A 48 11.42 -11.19 -27.50
N GLY A 49 12.09 -10.59 -26.51
CA GLY A 49 11.99 -10.98 -25.11
C GLY A 49 10.77 -10.36 -24.42
N GLY A 50 10.15 -11.10 -23.51
CA GLY A 50 9.20 -10.53 -22.56
C GLY A 50 9.92 -9.76 -21.45
N VAL A 51 9.35 -8.63 -20.99
CA VAL A 51 9.86 -7.89 -19.83
C VAL A 51 9.21 -8.42 -18.56
N ASP A 52 10.01 -9.01 -17.67
CA ASP A 52 9.57 -9.35 -16.32
C ASP A 52 9.46 -8.07 -15.47
N ALA A 53 8.28 -7.45 -15.48
CA ALA A 53 8.03 -6.19 -14.79
C ALA A 53 8.30 -6.29 -13.27
N VAL A 54 7.96 -7.42 -12.64
CA VAL A 54 8.20 -7.65 -11.22
C VAL A 54 9.69 -7.80 -10.94
N GLY A 55 10.41 -8.54 -11.77
CA GLY A 55 11.86 -8.68 -11.70
C GLY A 55 12.59 -7.34 -11.83
N VAL A 56 12.18 -6.50 -12.79
CA VAL A 56 12.71 -5.13 -12.95
C VAL A 56 12.43 -4.28 -11.71
N GLY A 57 11.19 -4.26 -11.22
CA GLY A 57 10.81 -3.52 -10.02
C GLY A 57 11.63 -3.92 -8.80
N ARG A 58 11.82 -5.22 -8.58
CA ARG A 58 12.67 -5.76 -7.52
C ARG A 58 14.13 -5.30 -7.68
N ALA A 59 14.68 -5.37 -8.88
CA ALA A 59 16.06 -4.95 -9.15
C ALA A 59 16.28 -3.46 -8.85
N LEU A 60 15.30 -2.60 -9.16
CA LEU A 60 15.37 -1.16 -8.94
C LEU A 60 15.50 -0.79 -7.45
N VAL A 61 14.88 -1.56 -6.55
CA VAL A 61 14.92 -1.29 -5.10
C VAL A 61 16.05 -2.05 -4.41
N GLY A 62 16.38 -3.27 -4.87
CA GLY A 62 17.34 -4.14 -4.18
C GLY A 62 18.81 -3.91 -4.53
N SER A 63 19.13 -3.33 -5.68
CA SER A 63 20.52 -3.27 -6.20
C SER A 63 21.11 -1.86 -6.34
N ARG A 64 20.32 -0.80 -6.16
CA ARG A 64 20.72 0.57 -6.47
C ARG A 64 20.69 1.47 -5.25
N ALA A 65 21.64 2.40 -5.17
CA ALA A 65 21.58 3.49 -4.20
C ALA A 65 20.35 4.37 -4.48
N VAL A 66 19.58 4.66 -3.43
CA VAL A 66 18.36 5.47 -3.55
C VAL A 66 18.64 6.92 -3.16
N PHE A 67 18.61 7.83 -4.13
CA PHE A 67 18.90 9.25 -3.94
C PHE A 67 17.67 10.06 -3.50
N GLU A 68 17.85 11.36 -3.26
CA GLU A 68 16.82 12.23 -2.69
C GLU A 68 15.68 12.56 -3.68
N HIS A 69 15.96 12.74 -4.98
CA HIS A 69 14.91 12.88 -5.97
C HIS A 69 14.43 11.48 -6.33
N ARG A 70 13.14 11.20 -6.10
CA ARG A 70 12.55 9.88 -6.27
C ARG A 70 11.25 9.99 -7.04
N ALA A 71 10.99 8.99 -7.86
CA ALA A 71 9.69 8.75 -8.46
C ALA A 71 9.32 7.28 -8.35
N VAL A 72 8.03 7.01 -8.24
CA VAL A 72 7.45 5.68 -8.35
C VAL A 72 6.48 5.70 -9.53
N VAL A 73 6.74 4.85 -10.52
CA VAL A 73 5.81 4.58 -11.62
C VAL A 73 4.99 3.35 -11.26
N LEU A 74 3.67 3.47 -11.35
CA LEU A 74 2.72 2.41 -11.04
C LEU A 74 2.08 1.92 -12.34
N GLY A 75 2.14 0.63 -12.62
CA GLY A 75 1.48 0.04 -13.78
C GLY A 75 1.17 -1.44 -13.59
N SER A 76 0.09 -1.90 -14.21
CA SER A 76 -0.37 -3.29 -14.18
C SER A 76 0.22 -4.14 -15.32
N ASP A 77 0.76 -3.47 -16.33
CA ASP A 77 1.47 -4.05 -17.48
C ASP A 77 2.70 -3.19 -17.86
N VAL A 78 3.45 -3.66 -18.86
CA VAL A 78 4.71 -3.01 -19.28
C VAL A 78 4.41 -1.70 -20.02
N GLU A 79 3.31 -1.64 -20.75
CA GLU A 79 2.86 -0.50 -21.54
C GLU A 79 2.54 0.71 -20.63
N GLU A 80 1.82 0.48 -19.53
CA GLU A 80 1.54 1.50 -18.50
C GLU A 80 2.83 2.01 -17.84
N LEU A 81 3.77 1.10 -17.56
CA LEU A 81 5.07 1.44 -16.97
C LEU A 81 5.92 2.26 -17.94
N GLU A 82 5.95 1.92 -19.22
CA GLU A 82 6.62 2.72 -20.26
C GLU A 82 6.03 4.12 -20.37
N ALA A 83 4.70 4.23 -20.38
CA ALA A 83 4.01 5.52 -20.44
C ALA A 83 4.39 6.42 -19.26
N GLY A 84 4.43 5.86 -18.04
CA GLY A 84 4.85 6.61 -16.85
C GLY A 84 6.33 6.99 -16.85
N LEU A 85 7.22 6.13 -17.35
CA LEU A 85 8.63 6.48 -17.52
C LEU A 85 8.83 7.60 -18.54
N LYS A 86 8.09 7.57 -19.65
CA LYS A 86 8.08 8.65 -20.62
C LYS A 86 7.62 9.96 -19.98
N GLY A 87 6.54 9.94 -19.19
CA GLY A 87 6.08 11.11 -18.44
C GLY A 87 7.18 11.70 -17.54
N LEU A 88 7.93 10.85 -16.83
CA LEU A 88 9.08 11.29 -16.02
C LEU A 88 10.20 11.96 -16.84
N THR A 89 10.43 11.54 -18.09
CA THR A 89 11.43 12.20 -18.95
C THR A 89 10.98 13.58 -19.41
N GLU A 90 9.68 13.78 -19.55
CA GLU A 90 9.05 15.04 -19.98
C GLU A 90 8.74 15.98 -18.81
N GLY A 91 8.94 15.51 -17.57
CA GLY A 91 8.62 16.24 -16.35
C GLY A 91 7.13 16.26 -16.02
N ASP A 92 6.34 15.40 -16.65
CA ASP A 92 4.90 15.27 -16.44
C ASP A 92 4.63 14.28 -15.29
N THR A 93 3.75 14.69 -14.38
CA THR A 93 3.28 13.85 -13.25
C THR A 93 1.85 13.45 -13.52
N THR A 94 1.68 12.32 -14.21
CA THR A 94 0.39 11.66 -14.40
C THR A 94 -0.08 10.99 -13.09
N SER A 95 -1.34 10.54 -13.04
CA SER A 95 -1.87 9.81 -11.87
C SER A 95 -1.11 8.51 -11.54
N SER A 96 -0.40 7.93 -12.51
CA SER A 96 0.44 6.74 -12.34
C SER A 96 1.87 7.05 -11.87
N VAL A 97 2.24 8.32 -11.76
CA VAL A 97 3.60 8.75 -11.40
C VAL A 97 3.58 9.59 -10.12
N ILE A 98 4.20 9.06 -9.07
CA ILE A 98 4.38 9.76 -7.81
C ILE A 98 5.83 10.21 -7.71
N ALA A 99 6.08 11.52 -7.84
CA ALA A 99 7.42 12.09 -7.76
C ALA A 99 7.57 13.03 -6.55
N GLY A 100 8.77 13.07 -5.99
CA GLY A 100 9.07 13.96 -4.87
C GLY A 100 10.55 14.00 -4.51
N ARG A 101 10.87 14.85 -3.53
CA ARG A 101 12.22 14.92 -2.93
C ARG A 101 12.16 14.46 -1.49
N ALA A 102 12.83 13.35 -1.20
CA ALA A 102 12.99 12.84 0.15
C ALA A 102 13.85 13.81 0.98
N ARG A 103 13.39 14.12 2.20
CA ARG A 103 14.16 14.88 3.19
C ARG A 103 14.75 13.91 4.20
N SER A 104 16.00 14.12 4.59
CA SER A 104 16.61 13.40 5.71
C SER A 104 15.91 13.76 7.02
N GLY A 105 15.78 12.78 7.92
CA GLY A 105 15.19 13.00 9.25
C GLY A 105 13.66 13.19 9.28
N GLY A 106 12.95 12.89 8.19
CA GLY A 106 11.49 12.86 8.20
C GLY A 106 10.98 11.80 9.19
N ARG A 107 10.11 12.21 10.11
CA ARG A 107 9.39 11.29 11.01
C ARG A 107 8.03 10.98 10.42
N VAL A 108 7.66 9.70 10.41
CA VAL A 108 6.31 9.24 10.04
C VAL A 108 5.46 9.23 11.30
N ALA A 109 4.26 9.83 11.22
CA ALA A 109 3.23 9.73 12.25
C ALA A 109 2.06 8.89 11.70
N VAL A 110 1.56 7.95 12.50
CA VAL A 110 0.38 7.16 12.17
C VAL A 110 -0.82 7.76 12.92
N LEU A 111 -1.85 8.15 12.19
CA LEU A 111 -3.09 8.70 12.75
C LEU A 111 -4.17 7.62 12.79
N PHE A 112 -4.61 7.26 13.99
CA PHE A 112 -5.77 6.39 14.20
C PHE A 112 -7.01 7.27 14.35
N SER A 113 -7.69 7.54 13.23
CA SER A 113 -8.94 8.30 13.25
C SER A 113 -10.02 7.54 14.01
N GLY A 114 -10.85 8.28 14.76
CA GLY A 114 -11.96 7.71 15.51
C GLY A 114 -13.15 7.35 14.61
N GLN A 115 -14.37 7.55 15.11
CA GLN A 115 -15.58 7.23 14.35
C GLN A 115 -15.72 8.06 13.05
N GLY A 116 -16.31 7.45 12.02
CA GLY A 116 -16.73 8.13 10.79
C GLY A 116 -16.20 7.51 9.50
N SER A 117 -15.19 6.64 9.57
CA SER A 117 -14.60 5.97 8.41
C SER A 117 -15.07 4.52 8.21
N GLN A 118 -15.92 4.00 9.09
CA GLN A 118 -16.36 2.61 9.03
C GLN A 118 -17.30 2.35 7.84
N ARG A 119 -17.05 1.25 7.13
CA ARG A 119 -17.93 0.72 6.08
C ARG A 119 -18.06 -0.79 6.22
N ALA A 120 -19.21 -1.32 5.82
CA ALA A 120 -19.43 -2.75 5.70
C ALA A 120 -18.39 -3.37 4.74
N GLY A 121 -17.86 -4.54 5.09
CA GLY A 121 -16.82 -5.23 4.30
C GLY A 121 -15.46 -4.53 4.29
N MET A 122 -15.18 -3.58 5.19
CA MET A 122 -13.86 -2.94 5.25
C MET A 122 -12.77 -3.98 5.54
N GLY A 123 -11.64 -3.87 4.85
CA GLY A 123 -10.47 -4.73 5.07
C GLY A 123 -10.62 -6.17 4.56
N ARG A 124 -11.78 -6.59 4.02
CA ARG A 124 -11.99 -7.96 3.53
C ARG A 124 -11.03 -8.33 2.39
N GLU A 125 -10.91 -7.50 1.37
CA GLU A 125 -9.96 -7.74 0.27
C GLU A 125 -8.50 -7.80 0.74
N LEU A 126 -8.14 -6.99 1.75
CA LEU A 126 -6.80 -7.03 2.35
C LEU A 126 -6.57 -8.32 3.15
N TYR A 127 -7.60 -8.79 3.86
CA TYR A 127 -7.59 -10.06 4.57
C TYR A 127 -7.36 -11.23 3.60
N ASP A 128 -8.07 -11.23 2.47
CA ASP A 128 -7.96 -12.30 1.47
C ASP A 128 -6.61 -12.26 0.73
N ALA A 129 -6.05 -11.07 0.48
CA ALA A 129 -4.83 -10.90 -0.32
C ALA A 129 -3.52 -10.92 0.48
N PHE A 130 -3.52 -10.50 1.75
CA PHE A 130 -2.27 -10.26 2.50
C PHE A 130 -2.24 -11.02 3.85
N PRO A 131 -1.44 -12.10 3.95
CA PRO A 131 -1.35 -12.91 5.17
C PRO A 131 -0.99 -12.13 6.44
N ALA A 132 -0.12 -11.12 6.33
CA ALA A 132 0.24 -10.27 7.47
C ALA A 132 -0.96 -9.45 7.99
N PHE A 133 -1.84 -8.98 7.10
CA PHE A 133 -3.07 -8.30 7.49
C PHE A 133 -4.05 -9.28 8.13
N ALA A 134 -4.25 -10.46 7.53
CA ALA A 134 -5.14 -11.49 8.07
C ALA A 134 -4.73 -11.91 9.48
N SER A 135 -3.44 -12.20 9.70
CA SER A 135 -2.91 -12.56 11.01
C SER A 135 -3.13 -11.48 12.06
N ALA A 136 -2.89 -10.21 11.73
CA ALA A 136 -3.10 -9.10 12.65
C ALA A 136 -4.59 -8.89 12.96
N PHE A 137 -5.45 -9.03 11.95
CA PHE A 137 -6.90 -8.90 12.09
C PHE A 137 -7.49 -10.00 12.98
N ASP A 138 -7.06 -11.24 12.78
CA ASP A 138 -7.49 -12.40 13.57
C ASP A 138 -7.07 -12.27 15.04
N GLU A 139 -5.84 -11.82 15.29
CA GLU A 139 -5.37 -11.56 16.66
C GLU A 139 -6.27 -10.53 17.35
N VAL A 140 -6.58 -9.42 16.68
CA VAL A 140 -7.48 -8.39 17.22
C VAL A 140 -8.87 -8.97 17.48
N CYS A 141 -9.46 -9.69 16.52
CA CYS A 141 -10.78 -10.31 16.69
C CYS A 141 -10.82 -11.24 17.90
N ALA A 142 -9.81 -12.10 18.08
CA ALA A 142 -9.75 -13.02 19.22
C ALA A 142 -9.77 -12.28 20.58
N ARG A 143 -9.17 -11.09 20.68
CA ARG A 143 -9.21 -10.29 21.91
C ARG A 143 -10.58 -9.65 22.18
N PHE A 144 -11.36 -9.36 21.14
CA PHE A 144 -12.67 -8.71 21.26
C PHE A 144 -13.82 -9.71 21.34
N ASP A 145 -13.69 -10.89 20.74
CA ASP A 145 -14.74 -11.91 20.71
C ASP A 145 -15.12 -12.40 22.12
N VAL A 146 -14.20 -12.33 23.09
CA VAL A 146 -14.49 -12.64 24.51
C VAL A 146 -15.23 -11.51 25.25
N LEU A 147 -15.28 -10.30 24.67
CA LEU A 147 -15.87 -9.09 25.26
C LEU A 147 -17.19 -8.69 24.60
N LEU A 148 -17.49 -9.20 23.41
CA LEU A 148 -18.65 -8.81 22.61
C LEU A 148 -19.72 -9.90 22.58
N GLU A 149 -20.98 -9.51 22.45
CA GLU A 149 -22.12 -10.45 22.33
C GLU A 149 -22.12 -11.21 20.98
N ARG A 150 -21.37 -10.72 19.98
CA ARG A 150 -21.21 -11.32 18.66
C ARG A 150 -19.76 -11.18 18.18
N PRO A 151 -19.25 -12.13 17.36
CA PRO A 151 -17.89 -12.06 16.86
C PRO A 151 -17.64 -10.77 16.04
N LEU A 152 -16.53 -10.09 16.33
CA LEU A 152 -16.18 -8.82 15.69
C LEU A 152 -16.05 -8.98 14.17
N ARG A 153 -15.44 -10.09 13.74
CA ARG A 153 -15.26 -10.41 12.31
C ARG A 153 -16.58 -10.38 11.55
N GLU A 154 -17.65 -10.95 12.10
CA GLU A 154 -18.95 -11.02 11.43
C GLU A 154 -19.57 -9.64 11.23
N VAL A 155 -19.34 -8.74 12.18
CA VAL A 155 -19.85 -7.37 12.11
C VAL A 155 -19.08 -6.55 11.07
N VAL A 156 -17.75 -6.68 11.05
CA VAL A 156 -16.87 -5.94 10.11
C VAL A 156 -17.09 -6.42 8.67
N PHE A 157 -17.24 -7.72 8.50
CA PHE A 157 -17.38 -8.38 7.21
C PHE A 157 -18.81 -8.55 6.73
N ALA A 158 -19.81 -8.09 7.49
CA ALA A 158 -21.19 -8.05 7.03
C ALA A 158 -21.31 -7.24 5.73
N ASP A 159 -22.20 -7.68 4.84
CA ASP A 159 -22.56 -6.90 3.65
C ASP A 159 -23.36 -5.66 4.05
N ALA A 160 -23.24 -4.60 3.24
CA ALA A 160 -24.12 -3.45 3.37
C ALA A 160 -25.56 -3.92 3.07
N VAL A 161 -26.44 -3.86 4.05
CA VAL A 161 -27.86 -4.17 3.82
C VAL A 161 -28.43 -3.07 2.91
N SER A 162 -28.75 -3.41 1.66
CA SER A 162 -29.47 -2.55 0.73
C SER A 162 -30.92 -2.41 1.21
N GLY A 163 -31.17 -1.47 2.12
CA GLY A 163 -32.51 -1.15 2.61
C GLY A 163 -32.70 0.36 2.71
N GLU A 164 -33.64 0.89 1.94
CA GLU A 164 -34.21 2.23 2.11
C GLU A 164 -34.70 2.39 3.56
N GLY A 165 -33.94 3.14 4.37
CA GLY A 165 -34.17 3.28 5.80
C GLY A 165 -32.87 3.48 6.57
N GLY A 166 -32.10 4.50 6.17
CA GLY A 166 -30.72 4.73 6.58
C GLY A 166 -30.50 4.85 8.10
N GLY A 167 -29.64 3.97 8.63
CA GLY A 167 -29.11 4.06 9.98
C GLY A 167 -28.04 3.01 10.26
N CYS A 168 -26.79 3.33 9.94
CA CYS A 168 -25.54 2.62 10.28
C CYS A 168 -25.66 1.66 11.49
N TRP A 169 -25.75 0.35 11.21
CA TRP A 169 -25.83 -0.69 12.25
C TRP A 169 -24.51 -0.88 13.01
N ILE A 170 -23.36 -0.61 12.37
CA ILE A 170 -22.03 -0.77 12.99
C ILE A 170 -21.87 0.13 14.23
N GLY A 171 -22.45 1.35 14.22
CA GLY A 171 -22.45 2.25 15.38
C GLY A 171 -23.45 1.91 16.49
N ARG A 172 -24.33 0.92 16.28
CA ARG A 172 -25.42 0.54 17.20
C ARG A 172 -25.09 -0.72 18.02
N CYS A 173 -24.26 -1.63 17.49
CA CYS A 173 -23.76 -2.81 18.24
C CYS A 173 -22.89 -2.42 19.44
N LEU A 174 -22.12 -1.33 19.35
CA LEU A 174 -21.26 -0.84 20.45
C LEU A 174 -22.01 -0.14 21.58
N ARG A 175 -23.34 -0.03 21.52
CA ARG A 175 -24.11 0.89 22.40
C ARG A 175 -24.97 0.20 23.47
N ARG A 176 -24.92 -1.13 23.61
CA ARG A 176 -25.67 -1.85 24.65
C ARG A 176 -24.76 -2.67 25.57
N ARG A 177 -24.04 -1.95 26.44
CA ARG A 177 -23.83 -2.18 27.88
C ARG A 177 -22.65 -1.30 28.33
N GLY A 178 -22.95 -0.23 29.08
CA GLY A 178 -22.01 0.47 29.95
C GLY A 178 -20.90 1.29 29.29
N CYS A 179 -21.05 2.61 29.34
CA CYS A 179 -19.98 3.60 29.11
C CYS A 179 -18.63 3.20 29.73
N LEU A 180 -17.69 2.70 28.92
CA LEU A 180 -16.27 2.87 29.20
C LEU A 180 -15.88 4.28 28.76
N ARG A 181 -15.98 5.21 29.70
CA ARG A 181 -15.39 6.55 29.62
C ARG A 181 -13.86 6.38 29.61
N TRP A 182 -13.28 6.18 28.44
CA TRP A 182 -11.82 6.20 28.25
C TRP A 182 -11.32 7.63 28.42
N ARG A 183 -11.06 8.01 29.67
CA ARG A 183 -10.31 9.22 30.02
C ARG A 183 -8.83 8.86 29.92
N TRP A 184 -8.25 9.03 28.75
CA TRP A 184 -6.79 8.98 28.58
C TRP A 184 -6.19 10.14 29.38
N ARG A 185 -5.53 9.82 30.49
CA ARG A 185 -4.60 10.73 31.16
C ARG A 185 -3.36 10.81 30.27
N CYS A 186 -3.12 11.97 29.69
CA CYS A 186 -1.82 12.32 29.15
C CYS A 186 -0.79 12.25 30.28
N PHE A 187 0.22 11.40 30.15
CA PHE A 187 1.47 11.58 30.88
C PHE A 187 2.31 12.58 30.09
N GLY A 188 2.68 13.68 30.77
CA GLY A 188 3.78 14.55 30.38
C GLY A 188 5.09 14.09 31.00
#